data_AF-A0A7J2MG76-F1
#
_entry.id   AF-A0A7J2MG76-F1
#
_cell.length_a   1.000
_cell.length_b   1.000
_cell.length_c   1.000
_cell.angle_alpha   90.00
_cell.angle_beta   90.00
_cell.angle_gamma   90.00
#
_symmetry.space_group_name_H-M   'P 1'
#
loop_
_entity.id
_entity.type
_entity.pdbx_description
1 polymer ?
#
loop_
_entity_poly.entity_id
_entity_poly.type
_entity_poly.pdbx_seq_one_letter_code
_entity_poly.pdbx_strand_id
1 'polypeptide(L)'
;MTPTPYLMIGNSVHNQDLYYVTRFLAPDQFLYLRSGDEEILMVPEMELGRARKESRISNIRTTADYRVIEKLKQYGRDRAQSRIISELLHDEGATEVNVPHNFPVFLADELRDDGFKIIPVQSPVTEFRSVKTGKEIEWVKKAQICCEATMHSAIDLIR
;
A
#
# COMPACT_ATOMS: atom_id res chain seq x y z
N MET A 1 1.47 20.66 15.17
CA MET A 1 2.41 19.57 14.83
C MET A 1 1.91 18.95 13.55
N THR A 2 2.77 18.81 12.56
CA THR A 2 2.48 17.96 11.40
C THR A 2 2.29 16.52 11.91
N PRO A 3 1.19 15.84 11.55
CA PRO A 3 0.97 14.45 11.97
C PRO A 3 2.08 13.55 11.44
N THR A 4 2.62 12.66 12.28
CA THR A 4 3.66 11.69 11.87
C THR A 4 3.14 10.84 10.70
N PRO A 5 3.82 10.83 9.54
CA PRO A 5 3.38 10.06 8.39
C PRO A 5 3.30 8.56 8.67
N TYR A 6 2.33 7.88 8.04
CA TYR A 6 2.19 6.43 8.08
C TYR A 6 2.51 5.83 6.71
N LEU A 7 3.50 4.95 6.66
CA LEU A 7 4.05 4.37 5.45
C LEU A 7 3.74 2.87 5.37
N MET A 8 3.20 2.44 4.23
CA MET A 8 3.03 1.04 3.88
C MET A 8 3.71 0.74 2.56
N ILE A 9 4.25 -0.47 2.44
CA ILE A 9 4.81 -0.98 1.20
C ILE A 9 4.46 -2.45 1.03
N GLY A 10 4.13 -2.85 -0.19
CA GLY A 10 3.80 -4.24 -0.51
C GLY A 10 3.02 -4.35 -1.82
N ASN A 11 2.51 -5.54 -2.11
CA ASN A 11 1.53 -5.76 -3.17
C ASN A 11 0.14 -5.94 -2.54
N SER A 12 -0.89 -5.36 -3.14
CA SER A 12 -2.24 -5.36 -2.55
C SER A 12 -3.03 -6.64 -2.83
N VAL A 13 -2.51 -7.52 -3.70
CA VAL A 13 -3.03 -8.89 -3.86
C VAL A 13 -2.85 -9.70 -2.56
N HIS A 14 -1.73 -9.52 -1.85
CA HIS A 14 -1.46 -10.22 -0.59
C HIS A 14 -1.51 -9.33 0.64
N ASN A 15 -1.70 -8.02 0.48
CA ASN A 15 -1.85 -7.06 1.58
C ASN A 15 -3.21 -6.35 1.50
N GLN A 16 -4.18 -6.85 2.26
CA GLN A 16 -5.56 -6.38 2.26
C GLN A 16 -5.71 -5.02 2.94
N ASP A 17 -4.80 -4.65 3.85
CA ASP A 17 -4.79 -3.30 4.43
C ASP A 17 -4.38 -2.28 3.35
N LEU A 18 -3.35 -2.61 2.56
CA LEU A 18 -2.92 -1.79 1.44
C LEU A 18 -4.01 -1.67 0.37
N TYR A 19 -4.69 -2.78 0.04
CA TYR A 19 -5.86 -2.72 -0.84
C TYR A 19 -6.98 -1.86 -0.25
N TYR A 20 -7.28 -2.00 1.04
CA TYR A 20 -8.37 -1.27 1.67
C TYR A 20 -8.13 0.25 1.63
N VAL A 21 -6.92 0.70 1.97
CA VAL A 21 -6.60 2.13 2.00
C VAL A 21 -6.35 2.71 0.62
N THR A 22 -6.04 1.93 -0.42
CA THR A 22 -5.78 2.50 -1.76
C THR A 22 -6.90 2.22 -2.76
N ARG A 23 -7.71 1.18 -2.53
CA ARG A 23 -8.62 0.56 -3.51
C ARG A 23 -7.95 0.15 -4.82
N PHE A 24 -6.62 0.10 -4.83
CA PHE A 24 -5.82 -0.29 -5.98
C PHE A 24 -5.33 -1.73 -5.80
N LEU A 25 -5.76 -2.65 -6.67
CA LEU A 25 -5.39 -4.06 -6.64
C LEU A 25 -4.26 -4.33 -7.64
N ALA A 26 -3.03 -4.54 -7.18
CA ALA A 26 -1.88 -4.80 -8.06
C ALA A 26 -0.99 -5.92 -7.49
N PRO A 27 -0.47 -6.80 -8.37
CA PRO A 27 0.51 -7.82 -7.99
C PRO A 27 1.90 -7.22 -7.78
N ASP A 28 2.19 -6.11 -8.46
CA ASP A 28 3.43 -5.36 -8.30
C ASP A 28 3.44 -4.60 -6.98
N GLN A 29 4.64 -4.50 -6.40
CA GLN A 29 4.84 -3.76 -5.16
C GLN A 29 4.72 -2.25 -5.40
N PHE A 30 3.98 -1.59 -4.53
CA PHE A 30 3.84 -0.14 -4.52
C PHE A 30 3.84 0.38 -3.08
N LEU A 31 3.90 1.70 -2.94
CA LEU A 31 3.99 2.39 -1.68
C LEU A 31 2.78 3.28 -1.45
N TYR A 32 2.31 3.31 -0.21
CA TYR A 32 1.29 4.23 0.27
C TYR A 32 1.85 5.03 1.44
N LEU A 33 1.73 6.35 1.37
CA LEU A 33 2.12 7.28 2.43
C LEU A 33 0.94 8.18 2.78
N ARG A 34 0.63 8.29 4.06
CA ARG A 34 -0.40 9.21 4.56
C ARG A 34 0.20 10.18 5.55
N SER A 35 -0.03 11.48 5.37
CA SER A 35 0.36 12.54 6.29
C SER A 35 -0.84 13.44 6.56
N GLY A 36 -1.51 13.22 7.69
CA GLY A 36 -2.76 13.91 8.01
C GLY A 36 -3.88 13.53 7.05
N ASP A 37 -4.35 14.49 6.26
CA ASP A 37 -5.37 14.30 5.23
C ASP A 37 -4.78 14.06 3.83
N GLU A 38 -3.47 14.27 3.66
CA GLU A 38 -2.77 14.05 2.40
C GLU A 38 -2.36 12.57 2.26
N GLU A 39 -2.55 12.04 1.05
CA GLU A 39 -2.26 10.65 0.73
C GLU A 39 -1.50 10.57 -0.59
N ILE A 40 -0.41 9.81 -0.61
CA ILE A 40 0.41 9.57 -1.80
C ILE A 40 0.41 8.08 -2.10
N LEU A 41 0.20 7.76 -3.37
CA LEU A 41 0.40 6.43 -3.93
C LEU A 41 1.59 6.47 -4.88
N MET A 42 2.66 5.72 -4.58
CA MET A 42 3.80 5.59 -5.49
C MET A 42 3.83 4.21 -6.11
N VAL A 43 3.73 4.16 -7.44
CA VAL A 43 3.65 2.91 -8.22
C VAL A 43 4.81 2.78 -9.21
N PRO A 44 5.12 1.57 -9.72
CA PRO A 44 5.92 1.42 -10.93
C PRO A 44 5.27 2.16 -12.11
N GLU A 45 6.07 2.64 -13.05
CA GLU A 45 5.58 3.38 -14.24
C GLU A 45 4.51 2.59 -15.03
N MET A 46 4.69 1.27 -15.12
CA MET A 46 3.77 0.36 -15.81
C MET A 46 2.37 0.29 -15.17
N GLU A 47 2.26 0.63 -13.88
CA GLU A 47 1.01 0.62 -13.13
C GLU A 47 0.33 2.00 -13.09
N LEU A 48 0.98 3.06 -13.58
CA LEU A 48 0.46 4.44 -13.51
C LEU A 48 -0.94 4.58 -14.11
N GLY A 49 -1.16 4.01 -15.30
CA GLY A 49 -2.45 4.09 -15.99
C GLY A 49 -3.57 3.42 -15.20
N ARG A 50 -3.29 2.28 -14.58
CA ARG A 50 -4.25 1.56 -13.74
C ARG A 50 -4.48 2.26 -12.42
N ALA A 51 -3.41 2.70 -11.75
CA ALA A 51 -3.49 3.44 -10.51
C ALA A 51 -4.39 4.68 -10.65
N ARG A 52 -4.25 5.45 -11.74
CA ARG A 52 -5.10 6.62 -12.01
C ARG A 52 -6.59 6.28 -12.20
N LYS A 53 -6.89 5.09 -12.71
CA LYS A 53 -8.25 4.65 -13.02
C LYS A 53 -8.94 3.95 -11.85
N GLU A 54 -8.18 3.17 -11.09
CA GLU A 54 -8.69 2.19 -10.12
C GLU A 54 -8.48 2.65 -8.67
N SER A 55 -7.42 3.40 -8.37
CA SER A 55 -7.13 3.89 -7.02
C SER A 55 -8.13 4.95 -6.58
N ARG A 56 -8.43 5.00 -5.27
CA ARG A 56 -9.14 6.15 -4.68
C ARG A 56 -8.24 7.37 -4.45
N ILE A 57 -6.91 7.19 -4.51
CA ILE A 57 -5.91 8.23 -4.23
C ILE A 57 -5.59 8.98 -5.53
N SER A 58 -5.67 10.31 -5.49
CA SER A 58 -5.44 11.19 -6.63
C SER A 58 -3.97 11.59 -6.82
N ASN A 59 -3.23 11.75 -5.73
CA ASN A 59 -1.81 12.08 -5.76
C ASN A 59 -0.99 10.81 -6.01
N ILE A 60 -0.73 10.54 -7.28
CA ILE A 60 -0.01 9.36 -7.75
C ILE A 60 1.35 9.80 -8.28
N ARG A 61 2.41 9.25 -7.70
CA ARG A 61 3.80 9.37 -8.15
C ARG A 61 4.26 8.05 -8.74
N THR A 62 5.35 8.08 -9.50
CA THR A 62 5.99 6.85 -9.97
C THR A 62 7.41 6.71 -9.46
N THR A 63 7.91 5.48 -9.44
CA THR A 63 9.33 5.24 -9.16
C THR A 63 10.25 5.90 -10.20
N ALA A 64 9.74 6.24 -11.39
CA ALA A 64 10.49 6.94 -12.42
C ALA A 64 10.73 8.42 -12.06
N ASP A 65 9.78 9.07 -11.37
CA ASP A 65 9.96 10.42 -10.80
C ASP A 65 11.21 10.48 -9.91
N TYR A 66 11.54 9.35 -9.28
CA TYR A 66 12.68 9.16 -8.38
C TYR A 66 13.86 8.43 -9.03
N ARG A 67 13.98 8.48 -10.36
CA ARG A 67 15.14 7.96 -11.12
C ARG A 67 15.49 6.50 -10.79
N VAL A 68 14.48 5.64 -10.63
CA VAL A 68 14.67 4.22 -10.24
C VAL A 68 15.69 3.48 -11.09
N ILE A 69 15.76 3.73 -12.40
CA ILE A 69 16.69 3.07 -13.32
C ILE A 69 18.14 3.35 -12.93
N GLU A 70 18.45 4.59 -12.54
CA GLU A 70 19.81 4.98 -12.15
C GLU A 70 20.16 4.40 -10.78
N LYS A 71 19.24 4.48 -9.82
CA LYS A 71 19.43 3.90 -8.49
C LYS A 71 19.63 2.38 -8.55
N LEU A 72 18.90 1.67 -9.41
CA LEU A 72 19.09 0.24 -9.64
C LEU A 72 20.49 -0.09 -10.16
N LYS A 73 21.01 0.71 -11.09
CA LYS A 73 22.38 0.53 -11.62
C LYS A 73 23.45 0.80 -10.58
N GLN A 74 23.24 1.80 -9.72
CA GLN A 74 24.24 2.25 -8.75
C GLN A 74 24.24 1.42 -7.46
N TYR A 75 23.07 1.05 -6.95
CA TYR A 75 22.91 0.47 -5.61
C TYR A 75 22.37 -0.96 -5.61
N GLY A 76 21.92 -1.47 -6.76
CA GLY A 76 21.23 -2.76 -6.85
C GLY A 76 19.77 -2.68 -6.39
N ARG A 77 19.05 -3.81 -6.50
CA ARG A 77 17.60 -3.87 -6.29
C ARG A 77 17.18 -3.46 -4.88
N ASP A 78 17.82 -4.03 -3.87
CA ASP A 78 17.38 -3.89 -2.48
C ASP A 78 17.56 -2.45 -1.98
N ARG A 79 18.70 -1.82 -2.30
CA ARG A 79 18.99 -0.44 -1.88
C ARG A 79 18.40 0.63 -2.79
N ALA A 80 18.11 0.34 -4.06
CA ALA A 80 17.43 1.32 -4.90
C ALA A 80 16.06 1.69 -4.32
N GLN A 81 15.34 0.72 -3.76
CA GLN A 81 14.06 0.95 -3.13
C GLN A 81 14.17 1.82 -1.88
N SER A 82 15.11 1.54 -0.96
CA SER A 82 15.30 2.38 0.24
C SER A 82 15.62 3.83 -0.13
N ARG A 83 16.44 4.05 -1.17
CA ARG A 83 16.80 5.39 -1.65
C ARG A 83 15.62 6.15 -2.25
N ILE A 84 14.75 5.48 -3.00
CA ILE A 84 13.52 6.11 -3.53
C ILE A 84 12.60 6.53 -2.39
N ILE A 85 12.44 5.66 -1.39
CA ILE A 85 11.55 5.91 -0.26
C ILE A 85 12.09 7.03 0.62
N SER A 86 13.40 7.06 0.86
CA SER A 86 14.07 8.16 1.55
C SER A 86 13.83 9.49 0.85
N GLU A 87 14.06 9.56 -0.47
CA GLU A 87 13.87 10.79 -1.25
C GLU A 87 12.41 11.25 -1.21
N LEU A 88 11.44 10.33 -1.33
CA LEU A 88 10.02 10.64 -1.12
C LEU A 88 9.76 11.23 0.28
N LEU A 89 10.30 10.61 1.33
CA LEU A 89 10.08 11.08 2.70
C LEU A 89 10.72 12.46 2.94
N HIS A 90 11.87 12.74 2.32
CA HIS A 90 12.50 14.05 2.34
C HIS A 90 11.67 15.11 1.60
N ASP A 91 11.12 14.79 0.43
CA ASP A 91 10.21 15.68 -0.31
C ASP A 91 8.98 16.06 0.54
N GLU A 92 8.47 15.11 1.32
CA GLU A 92 7.35 15.32 2.25
C GLU A 92 7.78 15.94 3.59
N GLY A 93 9.06 16.29 3.76
CA GLY A 93 9.60 16.91 4.98
C GLY A 93 9.52 16.01 6.22
N ALA A 94 9.44 14.69 6.04
CA ALA A 94 9.35 13.73 7.13
C ALA A 94 10.72 13.50 7.77
N THR A 95 10.74 13.37 9.10
CA THR A 95 11.91 12.95 9.88
C THR A 95 11.62 11.74 10.75
N GLU A 96 10.33 11.45 10.96
CA GLU A 96 9.81 10.31 11.70
C GLU A 96 8.68 9.69 10.88
N VAL A 97 8.59 8.36 10.85
CA VAL A 97 7.58 7.64 10.07
C VAL A 97 7.07 6.45 10.87
N ASN A 98 5.75 6.35 10.96
CA ASN A 98 5.06 5.17 11.48
C ASN A 98 4.95 4.11 10.39
N VAL A 99 5.25 2.85 10.73
CA VAL A 99 5.18 1.71 9.81
C VAL A 99 4.43 0.55 10.45
N PRO A 100 3.76 -0.33 9.69
CA PRO A 100 3.14 -1.52 10.26
C PRO A 100 4.20 -2.49 10.81
N HIS A 101 3.81 -3.35 11.74
CA HIS A 101 4.72 -4.37 12.32
C HIS A 101 5.34 -5.34 11.30
N ASN A 102 4.73 -5.52 10.13
CA ASN A 102 5.25 -6.36 9.05
C ASN A 102 6.14 -5.59 8.05
N PHE A 103 6.52 -4.35 8.36
CA PHE A 103 7.40 -3.56 7.52
C PHE A 103 8.79 -4.24 7.38
N PRO A 104 9.37 -4.34 6.17
CA PRO A 104 10.61 -5.08 5.97
C PRO A 104 11.76 -4.52 6.82
N VAL A 105 12.39 -5.36 7.64
CA VAL A 105 13.46 -4.95 8.55
C VAL A 105 14.64 -4.31 7.82
N PHE A 106 15.06 -4.89 6.69
CA PHE A 106 16.13 -4.34 5.87
C PHE A 106 15.83 -2.92 5.40
N LEU A 107 14.59 -2.66 4.98
CA LEU A 107 14.17 -1.33 4.57
C LEU A 107 14.12 -0.36 5.76
N ALA A 108 13.66 -0.82 6.93
CA ALA A 108 13.66 0.00 8.14
C ALA A 108 15.08 0.42 8.53
N ASP A 109 16.05 -0.50 8.45
CA ASP A 109 17.44 -0.23 8.80
C ASP A 109 18.10 0.72 7.81
N GLU A 110 17.91 0.53 6.50
CA GLU A 110 18.41 1.46 5.49
C GLU A 110 17.81 2.87 5.64
N LEU A 111 16.54 3.01 6.04
CA LEU A 111 15.94 4.32 6.33
C LEU A 111 16.47 4.92 7.65
N ARG A 112 16.73 4.11 8.67
CA ARG A 112 17.38 4.60 9.91
C ARG A 112 18.79 5.11 9.65
N ASP A 113 19.56 4.41 8.82
CA ASP A 113 20.90 4.83 8.40
C ASP A 113 20.87 6.16 7.62
N ASP A 114 19.75 6.47 6.95
CA ASP A 114 19.51 7.75 6.27
C ASP A 114 18.92 8.84 7.20
N GLY A 115 18.81 8.56 8.51
CA GLY A 115 18.44 9.53 9.53
C GLY A 115 16.96 9.59 9.90
N PHE A 116 16.12 8.69 9.37
CA PHE A 116 14.70 8.63 9.72
C PHE A 116 14.46 7.89 11.04
N LYS A 117 13.58 8.43 11.88
CA LYS A 117 13.04 7.69 13.04
C LYS A 117 11.89 6.79 12.59
N ILE A 118 12.15 5.50 12.45
CA ILE A 118 11.16 4.50 12.06
C ILE A 118 10.48 3.89 13.29
N ILE A 119 9.18 4.12 13.44
CA ILE A 119 8.37 3.66 14.58
C ILE A 119 7.39 2.56 14.11
N PRO A 120 7.62 1.30 14.48
CA PRO A 120 6.63 0.25 14.26
C PRO A 120 5.39 0.52 15.13
N VAL A 121 4.21 0.51 14.51
CA VAL A 121 2.91 0.68 15.17
C VAL A 121 1.93 -0.39 14.73
N GLN A 122 0.91 -0.65 15.55
CA GLN A 122 -0.24 -1.43 15.12
C GLN A 122 -0.91 -0.70 13.95
N SER A 123 -1.19 -1.42 12.86
CA SER A 123 -1.80 -0.80 11.69
C SER A 123 -3.19 -0.22 12.06
N PRO A 124 -3.42 1.08 11.86
CA PRO A 124 -4.74 1.68 12.11
C PRO A 124 -5.81 1.12 11.16
N VAL A 125 -5.38 0.55 10.02
CA VAL A 125 -6.27 -0.03 9.01
C VAL A 125 -7.06 -1.21 9.55
N THR A 126 -6.50 -1.97 10.50
CA THR A 126 -7.21 -3.09 11.13
C THR A 126 -8.47 -2.61 11.86
N GLU A 127 -8.39 -1.46 12.54
CA GLU A 127 -9.54 -0.85 13.22
C GLU A 127 -10.57 -0.37 12.20
N PHE A 128 -10.14 0.29 11.12
CA PHE A 128 -11.04 0.76 10.06
C PHE A 128 -11.80 -0.39 9.38
N ARG A 129 -11.16 -1.54 9.23
CA ARG A 129 -11.76 -2.74 8.60
C ARG A 129 -12.68 -3.53 9.55
N SER A 130 -12.67 -3.23 10.84
CA SER A 130 -13.50 -3.93 11.82
C SER A 130 -14.99 -3.62 11.62
N VAL A 131 -15.32 -2.37 11.31
CA VAL A 131 -16.68 -1.88 11.05
C VAL A 131 -16.86 -1.64 9.56
N LYS A 132 -17.82 -2.34 8.94
CA LYS A 132 -18.00 -2.33 7.49
C LYS A 132 -18.89 -1.15 7.11
N THR A 133 -18.52 -0.46 6.05
CA THR A 133 -19.39 0.55 5.44
C THR A 133 -20.64 -0.09 4.84
N GLY A 134 -21.70 0.70 4.60
CA GLY A 134 -22.89 0.20 3.92
C GLY A 134 -22.56 -0.44 2.56
N LYS A 135 -21.61 0.14 1.82
CA LYS A 135 -21.14 -0.39 0.54
C LYS A 135 -20.42 -1.74 0.68
N GLU A 136 -19.60 -1.89 1.70
CA GLU A 136 -18.91 -3.16 1.97
C GLU A 136 -19.89 -4.25 2.40
N ILE A 137 -20.92 -3.88 3.18
CA ILE A 137 -22.01 -4.81 3.52
C ILE A 137 -22.73 -5.28 2.26
N GLU A 138 -23.02 -4.39 1.30
CA GLU A 138 -23.59 -4.78 0.00
C GLU A 138 -22.70 -5.76 -0.76
N TRP A 139 -21.38 -5.50 -0.80
CA TRP A 139 -20.43 -6.40 -1.47
C TRP A 139 -20.36 -7.78 -0.79
N VAL A 140 -20.34 -7.83 0.54
CA VAL A 140 -20.37 -9.08 1.29
C VAL A 140 -21.66 -9.86 1.01
N LYS A 141 -22.82 -9.18 1.03
CA LYS A 141 -24.11 -9.81 0.69
C LYS A 141 -24.11 -10.39 -0.73
N LYS A 142 -23.59 -9.64 -1.71
CA LYS A 142 -23.50 -10.11 -3.10
C LYS A 142 -22.63 -11.35 -3.21
N ALA A 143 -21.46 -11.35 -2.56
CA ALA A 143 -20.56 -12.51 -2.54
C ALA A 143 -21.25 -13.74 -1.93
N GLN A 144 -21.96 -13.55 -0.82
CA GLN A 144 -22.69 -14.61 -0.12
C GLN A 144 -23.79 -15.22 -1.01
N ILE A 145 -24.60 -14.39 -1.69
CA ILE A 145 -25.64 -14.87 -2.61
C ILE A 145 -25.04 -15.71 -3.75
N CYS A 146 -23.92 -15.27 -4.33
CA CYS A 146 -23.23 -16.04 -5.37
C CYS A 146 -22.69 -17.38 -4.85
N CYS A 147 -22.18 -17.39 -3.61
CA CYS A 147 -21.69 -18.62 -2.97
C CYS A 147 -22.83 -19.62 -2.75
N GLU A 148 -23.95 -19.17 -2.19
CA GLU A 148 -25.15 -20.00 -1.97
C GLU A 148 -25.69 -20.60 -3.26
N ALA A 149 -25.78 -19.80 -4.33
CA ALA A 149 -26.19 -20.28 -5.65
C ALA A 149 -25.24 -21.37 -6.19
N THR A 150 -23.93 -21.16 -6.05
CA THR A 150 -22.91 -22.14 -6.48
C THR A 150 -23.02 -23.44 -5.69
N MET A 151 -23.23 -23.36 -4.38
CA MET A 151 -23.40 -24.53 -3.52
C MET A 151 -24.64 -25.34 -3.89
N HIS A 152 -25.76 -24.68 -4.19
CA HIS A 152 -26.95 -25.39 -4.68
C HIS A 152 -26.68 -26.12 -5.99
N SER A 153 -26.04 -25.46 -6.96
CA SER A 153 -25.67 -26.11 -8.23
C SER A 153 -24.73 -27.30 -8.04
N ALA A 154 -23.76 -27.19 -7.12
CA ALA A 154 -22.87 -28.30 -6.81
C ALA A 154 -23.61 -29.50 -6.20
N ILE A 155 -24.57 -29.26 -5.30
CA ILE A 155 -25.41 -30.31 -4.69
C ILE A 155 -26.25 -31.02 -5.75
N ASP A 156 -26.84 -30.29 -6.69
CA ASP A 156 -27.68 -30.87 -7.74
C ASP A 156 -26.87 -31.71 -8.74
N LEU A 157 -25.58 -31.42 -8.93
CA LEU A 157 -24.69 -32.18 -9.83
C LEU A 157 -24.20 -33.51 -9.26
N ILE A 158 -24.16 -33.66 -7.93
CA ILE A 158 -23.66 -34.87 -7.26
C ILE A 158 -24.78 -35.81 -6.81
N ARG A 159 -26.03 -35.49 -7.17
CA ARG A 159 -27.21 -36.32 -6.91
C ARG A 159 -27.49 -37.29 -8.05
#